data_AF-A0A8T5TTP7-F1
#
_entry.id   AF-A0A8T5TTP7-F1
#
_cell.length_a   1.000
_cell.length_b   1.000
_cell.length_c   1.000
_cell.angle_alpha   90.00
_cell.angle_beta   90.00
_cell.angle_gamma   90.00
#
_symmetry.space_group_name_H-M   'P 1'
#
loop_
_entity.id
_entity.type
_entity.pdbx_description
1 polymer ?
#
loop_
_entity_poly.entity_id
_entity_poly.type
_entity_poly.pdbx_seq_one_letter_code
_entity_poly.pdbx_strand_id
1 'polypeptide(L)'
;MNESIAETREKGKVFIRMSAYKDILTHVLRFANNLFDFNEQVLGFCLGNKDPDGDNIDVIKVIPILHGDQVELGFSEKIHKTLEQIKEEVKEGDPTVVGWYHSHPNSDAFFFSDVDKKNHLYFQNEQNPLAFGIVFDHSKLKKADQLGLEVFQLKNHKLGEKSGIIKVKNEVELPKSLDFFRWVRELVEYGQAKNPAIIREKLETFEGIPGDLQEIPMPNGQAQTKFDIDYPDINPVIDGFKKGLQNLSSLVLTNYKSELELWSTEFNDGALIGLSKLNDSLSEMNSAINGGFEKVEKWIDLKFKERLEEYKEKVEGYVRKRLEGQEELKSNTQEISEILKSEISEYLDQSISDTSKSIKNNLNESMNKLYELSKLDTDTKEKIENSANQISNLTNQIENLSIDMLKGISAINHPFEINITTNLDNVISELEIFNDDFVELEKLIERLQKIIPDFRNIKK
;
A
#
# COMPACT_ATOMS: atom_id res chain seq x y z
N MET A 1 31.64 -15.13 17.20
CA MET A 1 32.55 -15.89 16.33
C MET A 1 33.16 -14.87 15.37
N ASN A 2 34.46 -14.61 15.49
CA ASN A 2 35.15 -13.55 14.76
C ASN A 2 35.40 -13.98 13.30
N GLU A 3 34.69 -13.38 12.34
CA GLU A 3 35.09 -13.38 10.93
C GLU A 3 35.66 -11.98 10.62
N SER A 4 36.99 -11.86 10.54
CA SER A 4 37.76 -11.83 9.30
C SER A 4 37.60 -10.50 8.56
N ILE A 5 38.70 -9.72 8.51
CA ILE A 5 38.88 -8.49 7.74
C ILE A 5 38.23 -8.66 6.36
N ALA A 6 37.09 -7.99 6.15
CA ALA A 6 36.27 -8.19 4.95
C ALA A 6 37.09 -7.88 3.70
N GLU A 7 37.31 -8.91 2.88
CA GLU A 7 37.86 -8.80 1.53
C GLU A 7 37.14 -7.66 0.79
N THR A 8 37.87 -6.62 0.38
CA THR A 8 37.29 -5.48 -0.34
C THR A 8 37.54 -5.66 -1.84
N ARG A 9 36.49 -5.68 -2.63
CA ARG A 9 36.55 -5.87 -4.09
C ARG A 9 36.76 -4.52 -4.79
N GLU A 10 37.78 -4.44 -5.63
CA GLU A 10 38.05 -3.27 -6.50
C GLU A 10 37.16 -3.27 -7.76
N LYS A 11 36.87 -4.46 -8.32
CA LYS A 11 35.95 -4.59 -9.46
C LYS A 11 34.53 -4.17 -9.03
N GLY A 12 33.87 -3.33 -9.82
CA GLY A 12 32.57 -2.79 -9.42
C GLY A 12 32.67 -1.53 -8.56
N LYS A 13 33.83 -0.86 -8.48
CA LYS A 13 34.04 0.32 -7.63
C LYS A 13 32.90 1.32 -7.85
N VAL A 14 32.30 1.78 -6.75
CA VAL A 14 31.15 2.69 -6.77
C VAL A 14 31.59 4.11 -6.44
N PHE A 15 31.42 5.02 -7.39
CA PHE A 15 31.60 6.45 -7.19
C PHE A 15 30.25 7.11 -6.96
N ILE A 16 30.07 7.78 -5.83
CA ILE A 16 28.80 8.40 -5.43
C ILE A 16 28.92 9.91 -5.62
N ARG A 17 28.16 10.46 -6.58
CA ARG A 17 28.11 11.92 -6.80
C ARG A 17 27.58 12.63 -5.56
N MET A 18 28.04 13.86 -5.36
CA MET A 18 27.64 14.64 -4.17
C MET A 18 26.12 14.87 -4.13
N SER A 19 25.46 15.03 -5.28
CA SER A 19 24.00 15.10 -5.38
C SER A 19 23.32 13.87 -4.78
N ALA A 20 23.73 12.68 -5.20
CA ALA A 20 23.20 11.42 -4.68
C ALA A 20 23.45 11.27 -3.18
N TYR A 21 24.66 11.59 -2.71
CA TYR A 21 25.00 11.54 -1.30
C TYR A 21 24.14 12.49 -0.44
N LYS A 22 23.93 13.72 -0.90
CA LYS A 22 23.07 14.71 -0.21
C LYS A 22 21.65 14.19 -0.06
N ASP A 23 21.09 13.62 -1.11
CA ASP A 23 19.72 13.09 -1.10
C ASP A 23 19.60 11.88 -0.16
N ILE A 24 20.56 10.95 -0.18
CA ILE A 24 20.62 9.82 0.77
C ILE A 24 20.69 10.35 2.20
N LEU A 25 21.63 11.25 2.50
CA LEU A 25 21.81 11.76 3.86
C LEU A 25 20.55 12.49 4.35
N THR A 26 19.95 13.30 3.50
CA THR A 26 18.72 14.04 3.81
C THR A 26 17.57 13.07 4.12
N HIS A 27 17.44 12.01 3.33
CA HIS A 27 16.42 10.99 3.54
C HIS A 27 16.60 10.26 4.88
N VAL A 28 17.83 9.81 5.16
CA VAL A 28 18.17 9.14 6.42
C VAL A 28 17.94 10.07 7.61
N LEU A 29 18.35 11.34 7.55
CA LEU A 29 18.18 12.27 8.66
C LEU A 29 16.73 12.69 8.90
N ARG A 30 15.86 12.56 7.90
CA ARG A 30 14.42 12.85 8.02
C ARG A 30 13.71 11.78 8.87
N PHE A 31 14.05 10.50 8.70
CA PHE A 31 13.28 9.38 9.28
C PHE A 31 14.07 8.45 10.21
N ALA A 32 15.37 8.31 10.00
CA ALA A 32 16.25 7.42 10.75
C ALA A 32 17.09 8.19 11.79
N ASN A 33 16.58 9.31 12.31
CA ASN A 33 17.31 10.17 13.24
C ASN A 33 16.83 9.93 14.67
N ASN A 34 17.77 9.50 15.52
CA ASN A 34 17.53 9.13 16.92
C ASN A 34 17.09 10.28 17.85
N LEU A 35 17.06 11.53 17.36
CA LEU A 35 16.49 12.66 18.08
C LEU A 35 14.96 12.77 17.93
N PHE A 36 14.38 12.07 16.95
CA PHE A 36 12.93 11.96 16.80
C PHE A 36 12.43 10.65 17.41
N ASP A 37 11.18 10.63 17.88
CA ASP A 37 10.54 9.45 18.48
C ASP A 37 10.40 8.28 17.48
N PHE A 38 10.49 8.58 16.18
CA PHE A 38 10.46 7.63 15.07
C PHE A 38 11.88 7.51 14.51
N ASN A 39 12.54 6.38 14.78
CA ASN A 39 13.86 6.04 14.24
C ASN A 39 13.72 4.84 13.30
N GLU A 40 13.29 5.12 12.08
CA GLU A 40 12.88 4.10 11.12
C GLU A 40 13.92 3.90 10.01
N GLN A 41 14.02 2.67 9.49
CA GLN A 41 14.86 2.40 8.33
C GLN A 41 14.28 3.09 7.09
N VAL A 42 15.14 3.55 6.19
CA VAL A 42 14.75 4.13 4.90
C VAL A 42 15.22 3.27 3.74
N LEU A 43 14.57 3.38 2.60
CA LEU A 43 14.89 2.67 1.36
C LEU A 43 14.86 3.62 0.17
N GLY A 44 15.83 3.47 -0.73
CA GLY A 44 15.73 4.08 -2.06
C GLY A 44 16.57 3.41 -3.14
N PHE A 45 16.39 3.85 -4.38
CA PHE A 45 17.06 3.28 -5.55
C PHE A 45 18.11 4.24 -6.10
N CYS A 46 19.23 3.68 -6.57
CA CYS A 46 20.36 4.42 -7.11
C CYS A 46 20.31 4.42 -8.64
N LEU A 47 20.31 5.62 -9.22
CA LEU A 47 20.40 5.85 -10.66
C LEU A 47 21.81 6.27 -11.05
N GLY A 48 22.35 5.64 -12.07
CA GLY A 48 23.74 5.84 -12.46
C GLY A 48 24.09 5.24 -13.81
N ASN A 49 25.37 5.37 -14.14
CA ASN A 49 25.95 4.83 -15.36
C ASN A 49 27.07 3.85 -15.01
N LYS A 50 27.14 2.74 -15.72
CA LYS A 50 28.34 1.92 -15.74
C LYS A 50 29.35 2.58 -16.67
N ASP A 51 30.61 2.61 -16.23
CA ASP A 51 31.73 3.06 -17.07
C ASP A 51 31.79 2.23 -18.36
N PRO A 52 31.74 2.85 -19.57
CA PRO A 52 31.82 2.11 -20.83
C PRO A 52 33.11 1.31 -20.98
N ASP A 53 34.21 1.83 -20.43
CA ASP A 53 35.57 1.29 -20.61
C ASP A 53 36.05 0.49 -19.38
N GLY A 54 35.17 0.28 -18.40
CA GLY A 54 35.52 -0.33 -17.12
C GLY A 54 34.37 -1.04 -16.42
N ASP A 55 34.62 -1.42 -15.17
CA ASP A 55 33.63 -2.04 -14.29
C ASP A 55 33.18 -1.08 -13.18
N ASN A 56 33.56 0.20 -13.25
CA ASN A 56 33.18 1.19 -12.26
C ASN A 56 31.74 1.63 -12.47
N ILE A 57 31.09 2.05 -11.39
CA ILE A 57 29.71 2.52 -11.41
C ILE A 57 29.67 3.94 -10.84
N ASP A 58 29.09 4.86 -11.60
CA ASP A 58 28.90 6.26 -11.21
C ASP A 58 27.44 6.49 -10.81
N VAL A 59 27.19 6.75 -9.53
CA VAL A 59 25.86 7.00 -8.97
C VAL A 59 25.57 8.49 -9.03
N ILE A 60 24.67 8.87 -9.94
CA ILE A 60 24.41 10.27 -10.27
C ILE A 60 23.29 10.84 -9.40
N LYS A 61 22.24 10.05 -9.18
CA LYS A 61 21.04 10.44 -8.46
C LYS A 61 20.49 9.27 -7.66
N VAL A 62 19.72 9.56 -6.61
CA VAL A 62 18.89 8.55 -5.96
C VAL A 62 17.41 8.94 -6.00
N ILE A 63 16.55 7.93 -5.88
CA ILE A 63 15.11 8.09 -5.71
C ILE A 63 14.75 7.50 -4.34
N PRO A 64 14.40 8.32 -3.34
CA PRO A 64 13.78 7.87 -2.09
C PRO A 64 12.47 7.14 -2.37
N ILE A 65 12.30 5.96 -1.81
CA ILE A 65 11.14 5.10 -2.09
C ILE A 65 10.17 5.06 -0.91
N LEU A 66 10.65 4.73 0.30
CA LEU A 66 9.84 4.66 1.52
C LEU A 66 10.72 4.60 2.79
N HIS A 67 10.08 4.73 3.96
CA HIS A 67 10.62 4.47 5.29
C HIS A 67 9.73 3.49 6.08
N GLY A 68 10.19 3.04 7.25
CA GLY A 68 9.41 2.23 8.20
C GLY A 68 9.75 0.74 8.20
N ASP A 69 9.00 -0.03 8.99
CA ASP A 69 9.18 -1.48 9.20
C ASP A 69 9.15 -2.30 7.90
N GLN A 70 8.49 -1.78 6.86
CA GLN A 70 8.41 -2.42 5.55
C GLN A 70 9.79 -2.61 4.89
N VAL A 71 10.80 -1.83 5.28
CA VAL A 71 12.18 -2.01 4.81
C VAL A 71 12.78 -3.31 5.36
N GLU A 72 12.49 -3.66 6.61
CA GLU A 72 13.02 -4.85 7.29
C GLU A 72 12.30 -6.15 6.93
N LEU A 73 11.04 -6.06 6.49
CA LEU A 73 10.21 -7.22 6.14
C LEU A 73 10.48 -7.77 4.72
N GLY A 74 11.28 -7.07 3.93
CA GLY A 74 11.60 -7.42 2.54
C GLY A 74 10.73 -6.73 1.51
N PHE A 75 11.16 -6.74 0.25
CA PHE A 75 10.47 -6.01 -0.82
C PHE A 75 9.06 -6.56 -1.06
N SER A 76 8.05 -5.77 -0.74
CA SER A 76 6.65 -6.02 -1.08
C SER A 76 6.42 -5.96 -2.59
N GLU A 77 5.28 -6.50 -3.04
CA GLU A 77 4.87 -6.43 -4.46
C GLU A 77 4.79 -4.97 -4.95
N LYS A 78 4.40 -4.04 -4.06
CA LYS A 78 4.34 -2.61 -4.35
C LYS A 78 5.72 -2.05 -4.68
N ILE A 79 6.73 -2.37 -3.85
CA ILE A 79 8.13 -1.93 -4.06
C ILE A 79 8.68 -2.53 -5.37
N HIS A 80 8.38 -3.80 -5.64
CA HIS A 80 8.81 -4.46 -6.87
C HIS A 80 8.19 -3.79 -8.12
N LYS A 81 6.89 -3.50 -8.10
CA LYS A 81 6.23 -2.75 -9.18
C LYS A 81 6.84 -1.37 -9.37
N THR A 82 7.16 -0.67 -8.28
CA THR A 82 7.83 0.65 -8.36
C THR A 82 9.23 0.55 -8.95
N LEU A 83 9.99 -0.50 -8.64
CA LEU A 83 11.30 -0.75 -9.25
C LEU A 83 11.17 -0.93 -10.77
N GLU A 84 10.26 -1.78 -11.23
CA GLU A 84 10.05 -2.02 -12.66
C GLU A 84 9.54 -0.76 -13.38
N GLN A 85 8.60 -0.02 -12.78
CA GLN A 85 8.16 1.28 -13.31
C GLN A 85 9.32 2.28 -13.47
N ILE A 86 10.21 2.38 -12.47
CA ILE A 86 11.38 3.25 -12.57
C ILE A 86 12.32 2.79 -13.69
N LYS A 87 12.52 1.48 -13.86
CA LYS A 87 13.34 0.95 -14.96
C LYS A 87 12.72 1.24 -16.34
N GLU A 88 11.40 1.18 -16.46
CA GLU A 88 10.66 1.48 -17.69
C GLU A 88 10.62 2.98 -18.03
N GLU A 89 10.59 3.85 -17.01
CA GLU A 89 10.58 5.31 -17.16
C GLU A 89 11.92 5.87 -17.69
N VAL A 90 13.03 5.14 -17.51
CA VAL A 90 14.37 5.56 -17.95
C VAL A 90 14.53 5.37 -19.46
N LYS A 91 14.86 6.44 -20.19
CA LYS A 91 15.07 6.39 -21.64
C LYS A 91 16.48 5.93 -22.00
N GLU A 92 16.67 5.50 -23.25
CA GLU A 92 17.99 5.17 -23.78
C GLU A 92 18.94 6.38 -23.70
N GLY A 93 20.05 6.23 -22.98
CA GLY A 93 21.02 7.29 -22.69
C GLY A 93 20.82 8.00 -21.35
N ASP A 94 19.73 7.76 -20.63
CA ASP A 94 19.51 8.26 -19.27
C ASP A 94 20.16 7.33 -18.21
N PRO A 95 20.49 7.83 -17.01
CA PRO A 95 20.99 7.01 -15.91
C PRO A 95 20.00 5.90 -15.54
N THR A 96 20.49 4.67 -15.47
CA THR A 96 19.70 3.46 -15.18
C THR A 96 19.78 3.06 -13.72
N VAL A 97 18.90 2.16 -13.26
CA VAL A 97 18.96 1.62 -11.90
C VAL A 97 20.18 0.71 -11.75
N VAL A 98 21.19 1.18 -11.02
CA VAL A 98 22.47 0.48 -10.83
C VAL A 98 22.61 -0.14 -9.44
N GLY A 99 21.73 0.21 -8.51
CA GLY A 99 21.78 -0.30 -7.14
C GLY A 99 20.66 0.26 -6.28
N TRP A 100 20.81 0.09 -4.98
CA TRP A 100 19.87 0.57 -3.98
C TRP A 100 20.60 1.04 -2.72
N TYR A 101 19.90 1.74 -1.84
CA TYR A 101 20.40 2.08 -0.52
C TYR A 101 19.33 1.88 0.53
N HIS A 102 19.76 1.55 1.74
CA HIS A 102 18.91 1.56 2.91
C HIS A 102 19.69 1.98 4.15
N SER A 103 19.01 2.23 5.26
CA SER A 103 19.66 2.58 6.53
C SER A 103 19.55 1.50 7.59
N HIS A 104 20.63 1.33 8.36
CA HIS A 104 20.63 0.58 9.63
C HIS A 104 20.95 1.57 10.77
N PRO A 105 19.97 2.33 11.28
CA PRO A 105 20.23 3.34 12.27
C PRO A 105 20.77 2.73 13.57
N ASN A 106 21.87 3.28 14.09
CA ASN A 106 22.50 2.88 15.35
C ASN A 106 23.04 1.42 15.37
N SER A 107 23.36 0.83 14.23
CA SER A 107 24.01 -0.47 14.18
C SER A 107 25.49 -0.37 14.57
N ASP A 108 26.06 -1.35 15.27
CA ASP A 108 27.49 -1.36 15.61
C ASP A 108 28.39 -1.49 14.37
N ALA A 109 27.91 -2.16 13.33
CA ALA A 109 28.65 -2.39 12.08
C ALA A 109 27.73 -2.26 10.85
N PHE A 110 28.34 -2.04 9.69
CA PHE A 110 27.65 -2.14 8.41
C PHE A 110 27.59 -3.61 7.97
N PHE A 111 26.41 -4.10 7.64
CA PHE A 111 26.20 -5.48 7.20
C PHE A 111 24.96 -5.58 6.29
N PHE A 112 24.88 -6.65 5.51
CA PHE A 112 23.62 -7.09 4.87
C PHE A 112 22.99 -8.19 5.71
N SER A 113 21.76 -7.96 6.14
CA SER A 113 20.89 -8.98 6.72
C SER A 113 20.53 -10.05 5.68
N ASP A 114 19.92 -11.15 6.12
CA ASP A 114 19.43 -12.16 5.17
C ASP A 114 18.29 -11.61 4.29
N VAL A 115 17.49 -10.69 4.83
CA VAL A 115 16.48 -9.95 4.05
C VAL A 115 17.14 -9.06 3.00
N ASP A 116 18.24 -8.38 3.34
CA ASP A 116 18.98 -7.54 2.40
C ASP A 116 19.55 -8.36 1.25
N LYS A 117 20.08 -9.57 1.52
CA LYS A 117 20.55 -10.47 0.46
C LYS A 117 19.42 -10.84 -0.50
N LYS A 118 18.24 -11.16 0.04
CA LYS A 118 17.05 -11.50 -0.75
C LYS A 118 16.61 -10.31 -1.62
N ASN A 119 16.50 -9.12 -1.03
CA ASN A 119 16.15 -7.90 -1.74
C ASN A 119 17.18 -7.55 -2.81
N HIS A 120 18.46 -7.74 -2.51
CA HIS A 120 19.55 -7.38 -3.40
C HIS A 120 19.54 -8.20 -4.70
N LEU A 121 19.02 -9.43 -4.69
CA LEU A 121 18.89 -10.28 -5.90
C LEU A 121 17.95 -9.68 -6.96
N TYR A 122 17.03 -8.77 -6.59
CA TYR A 122 16.24 -8.01 -7.58
C TYR A 122 17.07 -7.03 -8.40
N PHE A 123 18.24 -6.63 -7.88
CA PHE A 123 19.18 -5.73 -8.53
C PHE A 123 20.35 -6.51 -9.14
N GLN A 124 20.99 -7.40 -8.38
CA GLN A 124 22.17 -8.14 -8.84
C GLN A 124 21.76 -9.44 -9.52
N ASN A 125 21.72 -9.43 -10.85
CA ASN A 125 21.28 -10.55 -11.68
C ASN A 125 22.12 -10.66 -12.97
N GLU A 126 21.77 -11.54 -13.91
CA GLU A 126 22.54 -11.71 -15.16
C GLU A 126 22.62 -10.42 -15.99
N GLN A 127 21.61 -9.55 -15.94
CA GLN A 127 21.57 -8.29 -16.69
C GLN A 127 22.37 -7.19 -15.98
N ASN A 128 22.40 -7.20 -14.65
CA ASN A 128 23.18 -6.26 -13.84
C ASN A 128 24.03 -6.99 -12.78
N PRO A 129 25.12 -7.67 -13.17
CA PRO A 129 25.91 -8.52 -12.27
C PRO A 129 26.74 -7.72 -11.24
N LEU A 130 26.90 -6.41 -11.45
CA LEU A 130 27.65 -5.51 -10.58
C LEU A 130 26.73 -4.59 -9.77
N ALA A 131 25.41 -4.85 -9.75
CA ALA A 131 24.52 -4.08 -8.89
C ALA A 131 25.00 -4.15 -7.44
N PHE A 132 24.84 -3.07 -6.69
CA PHE A 132 25.29 -2.96 -5.31
C PHE A 132 24.14 -2.50 -4.40
N GLY A 133 24.31 -2.70 -3.09
CA GLY A 133 23.51 -1.99 -2.09
C GLY A 133 24.38 -1.17 -1.16
N ILE A 134 23.91 0.02 -0.82
CA ILE A 134 24.55 0.93 0.14
C ILE A 134 23.84 0.77 1.48
N VAL A 135 24.58 0.45 2.52
CA VAL A 135 24.08 0.49 3.91
C VAL A 135 24.54 1.82 4.50
N PHE A 136 23.58 2.63 4.94
CA PHE A 136 23.84 3.93 5.56
C PHE A 136 23.55 3.90 7.07
N ASP A 137 24.41 4.51 7.87
CA ASP A 137 24.18 4.75 9.29
C ASP A 137 24.73 6.13 9.66
N HIS A 138 23.80 7.05 9.95
CA HIS A 138 24.12 8.43 10.32
C HIS A 138 24.92 8.49 11.63
N SER A 139 24.81 7.49 12.52
CA SER A 139 25.53 7.45 13.79
C SER A 139 27.05 7.40 13.60
N LYS A 140 27.50 6.86 12.45
CA LYS A 140 28.91 6.71 12.09
C LYS A 140 29.55 8.00 11.59
N LEU A 141 28.77 9.01 11.21
CA LEU A 141 29.26 10.34 10.83
C LEU A 141 29.95 11.09 12.00
N LYS A 142 29.79 10.59 13.24
CA LYS A 142 30.50 11.12 14.42
C LYS A 142 32.02 10.92 14.35
N LYS A 143 32.50 9.99 13.51
CA LYS A 143 33.93 9.75 13.30
C LYS A 143 34.42 10.52 12.08
N ALA A 144 35.48 11.31 12.25
CA ALA A 144 35.95 12.26 11.25
C ALA A 144 36.38 11.64 9.90
N ASP A 145 36.64 10.34 9.87
CA ASP A 145 37.09 9.57 8.71
C ASP A 145 35.97 8.73 8.06
N GLN A 146 34.73 8.82 8.56
CA GLN A 146 33.61 8.01 8.07
C GLN A 146 32.49 8.87 7.49
N LEU A 147 32.09 8.53 6.26
CA LEU A 147 30.95 9.17 5.56
C LEU A 147 29.61 8.46 5.81
N GLY A 148 29.55 7.63 6.85
CA GLY A 148 28.30 7.01 7.29
C GLY A 148 27.74 5.94 6.34
N LEU A 149 28.51 5.47 5.35
CA LEU A 149 28.04 4.45 4.42
C LEU A 149 29.09 3.41 4.05
N GLU A 150 28.62 2.23 3.70
CA GLU A 150 29.40 1.13 3.13
C GLU A 150 28.64 0.48 1.97
N VAL A 151 29.38 -0.06 1.01
CA VAL A 151 28.79 -0.64 -0.21
C VAL A 151 29.08 -2.14 -0.27
N PHE A 152 28.04 -2.92 -0.58
CA PHE A 152 28.12 -4.37 -0.60
C PHE A 152 27.57 -4.96 -1.89
N GLN A 153 28.08 -6.16 -2.20
CA GLN A 153 27.64 -7.02 -3.29
C GLN A 153 27.56 -8.48 -2.82
N LEU A 154 26.82 -9.30 -3.54
CA LEU A 154 26.95 -10.76 -3.43
C LEU A 154 28.23 -11.22 -4.15
N LYS A 155 28.95 -12.16 -3.52
CA LYS A 155 30.10 -12.83 -4.14
C LYS A 155 29.70 -13.53 -5.44
N ASN A 156 28.54 -14.19 -5.44
CA ASN A 156 27.96 -14.87 -6.60
C ASN A 156 26.42 -14.91 -6.51
N HIS A 157 25.74 -14.02 -7.26
CA HIS A 157 24.28 -13.92 -7.25
C HIS A 157 23.55 -15.20 -7.70
N LYS A 158 24.21 -16.10 -8.45
CA LYS A 158 23.63 -17.39 -8.88
C LYS A 158 23.38 -18.35 -7.71
N LEU A 159 24.03 -18.13 -6.57
CA LEU A 159 23.80 -18.91 -5.35
C LEU A 159 22.60 -18.39 -4.54
N GLY A 160 21.95 -17.31 -4.99
CA GLY A 160 20.85 -16.68 -4.28
C GLY A 160 21.26 -16.21 -2.89
N GLU A 161 20.37 -16.41 -1.92
CA GLU A 161 20.57 -16.03 -0.51
C GLU A 161 21.75 -16.76 0.16
N LYS A 162 22.20 -17.89 -0.40
CA LYS A 162 23.38 -18.63 0.08
C LYS A 162 24.70 -18.00 -0.35
N SER A 163 24.67 -16.97 -1.20
CA SER A 163 25.89 -16.26 -1.57
C SER A 163 26.48 -15.54 -0.36
N GLY A 164 27.81 -15.63 -0.21
CA GLY A 164 28.54 -14.74 0.68
C GLY A 164 28.41 -13.28 0.23
N ILE A 165 28.64 -12.36 1.16
CA ILE A 165 28.68 -10.91 0.92
C ILE A 165 30.14 -10.49 0.75
N ILE A 166 30.38 -9.45 -0.05
CA ILE A 166 31.69 -8.81 -0.17
C ILE A 166 31.53 -7.30 -0.15
N LYS A 167 32.42 -6.62 0.56
CA LYS A 167 32.48 -5.15 0.56
C LYS A 167 33.08 -4.69 -0.76
N VAL A 168 32.50 -3.67 -1.36
CA VAL A 168 32.97 -3.05 -2.59
C VAL A 168 33.61 -1.72 -2.27
N LYS A 169 34.72 -1.40 -2.93
CA LYS A 169 35.34 -0.10 -2.76
C LYS A 169 34.40 1.00 -3.24
N ASN A 170 34.24 2.02 -2.41
CA ASN A 170 33.40 3.16 -2.71
C ASN A 170 34.14 4.48 -2.44
N GLU A 171 33.72 5.53 -3.14
CA GLU A 171 34.23 6.88 -2.97
C GLU A 171 33.07 7.87 -3.17
N VAL A 172 32.98 8.87 -2.29
CA VAL A 172 32.00 9.95 -2.41
C VAL A 172 32.71 11.17 -3.00
N GLU A 173 32.08 11.81 -3.99
CA GLU A 173 32.60 13.03 -4.60
C GLU A 173 32.77 14.13 -3.53
N LEU A 174 33.98 14.69 -3.44
CA LEU A 174 34.24 15.80 -2.54
C LEU A 174 33.48 17.07 -3.00
N PRO A 175 32.96 17.88 -2.07
CA PRO A 175 32.25 19.09 -2.43
C PRO A 175 33.19 20.11 -3.10
N LYS A 176 32.82 20.57 -4.29
CA LYS A 176 33.62 21.48 -5.13
C LYS A 176 33.26 22.96 -4.96
N SER A 177 32.19 23.29 -4.24
CA SER A 177 31.66 24.66 -4.12
C SER A 177 31.12 24.96 -2.73
N LEU A 178 30.89 26.27 -2.47
CA LEU A 178 30.22 26.75 -1.27
C LEU A 178 28.75 26.30 -1.15
N ASP A 179 28.16 25.78 -2.22
CA ASP A 179 26.78 25.29 -2.22
C ASP A 179 26.60 24.09 -1.28
N PHE A 180 27.68 23.35 -1.00
CA PHE A 180 27.66 22.32 0.04
C PHE A 180 27.41 22.92 1.42
N PHE A 181 28.13 23.98 1.81
CA PHE A 181 27.92 24.64 3.10
C PHE A 181 26.56 25.30 3.20
N ARG A 182 26.05 25.85 2.09
CA ARG A 182 24.68 26.38 2.03
C ARG A 182 23.65 25.29 2.27
N TRP A 183 23.80 24.14 1.60
CA TRP A 183 22.93 22.98 1.82
C TRP A 183 23.03 22.44 3.25
N VAL A 184 24.24 22.34 3.84
CA VAL A 184 24.39 21.91 5.25
C VAL A 184 23.66 22.88 6.18
N ARG A 185 23.80 24.19 5.96
CA ARG A 185 23.08 25.21 6.73
C ARG A 185 21.57 25.03 6.60
N GLU A 186 21.06 24.91 5.38
CA GLU A 186 19.64 24.67 5.10
C GLU A 186 19.15 23.39 5.78
N LEU A 187 19.91 22.28 5.69
CA LEU A 187 19.60 21.01 6.33
C LEU A 187 19.52 21.14 7.87
N VAL A 188 20.42 21.91 8.48
CA VAL A 188 20.39 22.20 9.93
C VAL A 188 19.19 23.06 10.30
N GLU A 189 18.90 24.11 9.52
CA GLU A 189 17.73 24.97 9.72
C GLU A 189 16.42 24.17 9.57
N TYR A 190 16.36 23.26 8.59
CA TYR A 190 15.21 22.38 8.38
C TYR A 190 15.06 21.33 9.48
N GLY A 191 16.15 20.76 9.99
CA GLY A 191 16.11 19.81 11.11
C GLY A 191 15.55 20.42 12.40
N GLN A 192 15.53 21.75 12.52
CA GLN A 192 14.90 22.46 13.64
C GLN A 192 13.40 22.73 13.42
N ALA A 193 12.86 22.51 12.22
CA ALA A 193 11.44 22.67 11.92
C ALA A 193 10.66 21.39 12.30
N LYS A 194 9.45 21.54 12.85
CA LYS A 194 8.60 20.41 13.29
C LYS A 194 8.20 19.43 12.17
N ASN A 195 8.23 19.84 10.89
CA ASN A 195 7.96 18.96 9.75
C ASN A 195 8.81 19.36 8.53
N PRO A 196 10.05 18.87 8.43
CA PRO A 196 10.98 19.29 7.39
C PRO A 196 10.57 18.70 6.02
N ALA A 197 10.06 19.53 5.10
CA ALA A 197 9.76 19.11 3.73
C ALA A 197 11.02 19.07 2.85
N ILE A 198 12.05 18.32 3.28
CA ILE A 198 13.39 18.37 2.65
C ILE A 198 13.50 17.41 1.46
N ILE A 199 12.85 16.25 1.52
CA ILE A 199 12.91 15.25 0.45
C ILE A 199 11.66 14.38 0.47
N ARG A 200 11.02 14.15 -0.68
CA ARG A 200 9.79 13.34 -0.81
C ARG A 200 10.10 11.92 -1.25
N GLU A 201 9.32 10.96 -0.77
CA GLU A 201 9.42 9.57 -1.17
C GLU A 201 8.44 9.25 -2.30
N LYS A 202 8.80 8.33 -3.21
CA LYS A 202 7.91 7.95 -4.33
C LYS A 202 6.65 7.22 -3.81
N LEU A 203 6.75 6.52 -2.68
CA LEU A 203 5.63 5.83 -2.05
C LEU A 203 5.18 6.49 -0.74
N GLU A 204 5.50 7.77 -0.52
CA GLU A 204 5.13 8.54 0.67
C GLU A 204 3.60 8.40 0.90
N THR A 205 3.22 7.50 1.81
CA THR A 205 1.87 7.46 2.34
C THR A 205 1.76 8.71 3.20
N PHE A 206 0.72 9.51 2.99
CA PHE A 206 0.29 10.47 4.01
C PHE A 206 -0.18 9.64 5.21
N GLU A 207 0.76 9.12 5.99
CA GLU A 207 0.47 8.54 7.29
C GLU A 207 0.08 9.72 8.16
N GLY A 208 -1.24 9.84 8.35
CA GLY A 208 -1.77 10.64 9.42
C GLY A 208 -1.07 10.24 10.72
N ILE A 209 -0.78 11.24 11.54
CA ILE A 209 -0.41 11.18 12.95
C ILE A 209 -0.40 9.74 13.49
N PRO A 210 0.75 9.16 13.86
CA PRO A 210 0.84 7.79 14.34
C PRO A 210 -0.08 7.63 15.54
N GLY A 211 -1.22 6.99 15.28
CA GLY A 211 -2.19 6.62 16.28
C GLY A 211 -1.87 5.20 16.71
N ASP A 212 -1.54 5.03 17.98
CA ASP A 212 -1.50 3.76 18.68
C ASP A 212 -2.81 2.98 18.48
N LEU A 213 -2.94 2.23 17.38
CA LEU A 213 -3.89 1.15 17.23
C LEU A 213 -3.26 0.11 16.30
N GLN A 214 -2.73 -0.96 16.88
CA GLN A 214 -2.42 -2.19 16.16
C GLN A 214 -3.67 -2.62 15.37
N GLU A 215 -3.55 -2.73 14.06
CA GLU A 215 -4.61 -3.30 13.23
C GLU A 215 -4.76 -4.80 13.55
N ILE A 216 -6.01 -5.23 13.75
CA ILE A 216 -6.35 -6.64 13.90
C ILE A 216 -6.12 -7.34 12.54
N PRO A 217 -5.43 -8.49 12.48
CA PRO A 217 -5.19 -9.18 11.21
C PRO A 217 -6.50 -9.61 10.56
N MET A 218 -6.75 -9.18 9.32
CA MET A 218 -7.85 -9.73 8.53
C MET A 218 -7.48 -11.11 8.00
N PRO A 219 -8.35 -12.14 8.14
CA PRO A 219 -8.10 -13.45 7.56
C PRO A 219 -8.09 -13.38 6.04
N ASN A 220 -7.03 -13.90 5.44
CA ASN A 220 -6.88 -14.00 3.99
C ASN A 220 -8.02 -14.80 3.36
N GLY A 221 -8.67 -14.18 2.38
CA GLY A 221 -9.43 -14.85 1.34
C GLY A 221 -10.93 -14.66 1.44
N GLN A 222 -11.45 -13.66 0.71
CA GLN A 222 -12.64 -13.81 -0.12
C GLN A 222 -12.80 -12.62 -1.08
N ALA A 223 -13.34 -12.93 -2.25
CA ALA A 223 -13.38 -12.11 -3.45
C ALA A 223 -14.01 -10.72 -3.23
N GLN A 224 -13.47 -9.75 -3.97
CA GLN A 224 -14.06 -8.42 -4.13
C GLN A 224 -15.45 -8.52 -4.77
N THR A 225 -16.50 -8.66 -3.96
CA THR A 225 -17.82 -8.16 -4.32
C THR A 225 -17.87 -6.70 -3.93
N LYS A 226 -17.75 -5.80 -4.92
CA LYS A 226 -18.04 -4.37 -4.76
C LYS A 226 -19.49 -4.22 -4.30
N PHE A 227 -19.68 -3.94 -3.02
CA PHE A 227 -20.85 -3.22 -2.54
C PHE A 227 -20.48 -1.74 -2.58
N ASP A 228 -21.06 -0.99 -3.53
CA ASP A 228 -21.09 0.47 -3.45
C ASP A 228 -22.01 0.84 -2.28
N ILE A 229 -21.41 1.05 -1.11
CA ILE A 229 -22.06 1.72 0.01
C ILE A 229 -21.59 3.16 -0.05
N ASP A 230 -22.50 4.03 -0.50
CA ASP A 230 -22.28 5.48 -0.49
C ASP A 230 -22.26 5.92 0.99
N TYR A 231 -21.06 6.27 1.48
CA TYR A 231 -20.90 6.72 2.86
C TYR A 231 -21.64 8.06 3.03
N PRO A 232 -22.38 8.27 4.14
CA PRO A 232 -22.96 9.56 4.41
C PRO A 232 -21.85 10.60 4.50
N ASP A 233 -22.05 11.71 3.79
CA ASP A 233 -21.10 12.80 3.61
C ASP A 233 -20.49 13.24 4.96
N ILE A 234 -19.22 12.90 5.20
CA ILE A 234 -18.45 13.28 6.40
C ILE A 234 -17.86 14.69 6.30
N ASN A 235 -18.02 15.36 5.16
CA ASN A 235 -17.55 16.72 4.95
C ASN A 235 -18.05 17.72 6.01
N PRO A 236 -19.29 17.62 6.55
CA PRO A 236 -19.74 18.52 7.61
C PRO A 236 -18.84 18.44 8.86
N VAL A 237 -18.49 17.22 9.32
CA VAL A 237 -17.62 17.00 10.50
C VAL A 237 -16.23 17.55 10.27
N ILE A 238 -15.69 17.30 9.06
CA ILE A 238 -14.38 17.81 8.65
C ILE A 238 -14.39 19.34 8.61
N ASP A 239 -15.48 19.95 8.14
CA ASP A 239 -15.61 21.40 8.02
C ASP A 239 -15.83 22.07 9.39
N GLY A 240 -16.61 21.46 10.29
CA GLY A 240 -16.74 21.90 11.68
C GLY A 240 -15.40 21.87 12.42
N PHE A 241 -14.64 20.77 12.25
CA PHE A 241 -13.30 20.63 12.83
C PHE A 241 -12.29 21.63 12.24
N LYS A 242 -12.29 21.83 10.91
CA LYS A 242 -11.48 22.86 10.25
C LYS A 242 -11.81 24.26 10.76
N LYS A 243 -13.10 24.58 10.96
CA LYS A 243 -13.55 25.88 11.47
C LYS A 243 -13.14 26.09 12.93
N GLY A 244 -13.27 25.07 13.77
CA GLY A 244 -12.76 25.09 15.15
C GLY A 244 -11.24 25.27 15.22
N LEU A 245 -10.48 24.58 14.35
CA LEU A 245 -9.03 24.75 14.24
C LEU A 245 -8.62 26.13 13.72
N GLN A 246 -9.37 26.69 12.76
CA GLN A 246 -9.12 28.04 12.26
C GLN A 246 -9.41 29.11 13.31
N ASN A 247 -10.47 28.93 14.10
CA ASN A 247 -10.80 29.81 15.22
C ASN A 247 -9.77 29.70 16.36
N LEU A 248 -9.35 28.48 16.72
CA LEU A 248 -8.29 28.25 17.70
C LEU A 248 -6.96 28.87 17.22
N SER A 249 -6.61 28.65 15.95
CA SER A 249 -5.41 29.21 15.34
C SER A 249 -5.44 30.74 15.36
N SER A 250 -6.56 31.37 14.98
CA SER A 250 -6.66 32.83 14.97
C SER A 250 -6.67 33.43 16.37
N LEU A 251 -7.32 32.81 17.37
CA LEU A 251 -7.32 33.26 18.76
C LEU A 251 -5.95 33.09 19.43
N VAL A 252 -5.33 31.92 19.28
CA VAL A 252 -4.02 31.63 19.88
C VAL A 252 -2.91 32.43 19.19
N LEU A 253 -2.88 32.48 17.86
CA LEU A 253 -1.84 33.22 17.14
C LEU A 253 -1.99 34.72 17.36
N THR A 254 -3.20 35.28 17.40
CA THR A 254 -3.38 36.71 17.66
C THR A 254 -2.94 37.08 19.08
N ASN A 255 -3.36 36.31 20.09
CA ASN A 255 -3.00 36.60 21.48
C ASN A 255 -1.49 36.39 21.73
N TYR A 256 -0.91 35.28 21.26
CA TYR A 256 0.54 35.05 21.41
C TYR A 256 1.37 36.05 20.62
N LYS A 257 0.95 36.41 19.40
CA LYS A 257 1.67 37.40 18.59
C LYS A 257 1.63 38.77 19.24
N SER A 258 0.47 39.20 19.74
CA SER A 258 0.32 40.47 20.47
C SER A 258 1.25 40.52 21.70
N GLU A 259 1.27 39.45 22.50
CA GLU A 259 2.15 39.35 23.68
C GLU A 259 3.64 39.30 23.30
N LEU A 260 4.01 38.62 22.21
CA LEU A 260 5.40 38.59 21.73
C LEU A 260 5.86 39.92 21.13
N GLU A 261 4.97 40.65 20.45
CA GLU A 261 5.24 41.98 19.91
C GLU A 261 5.40 43.01 21.04
N LEU A 262 4.55 42.95 22.07
CA LEU A 262 4.71 43.71 23.32
C LEU A 262 6.05 43.36 24.00
N TRP A 263 6.35 42.07 24.16
CA TRP A 263 7.60 41.61 24.76
C TRP A 263 8.85 42.09 24.00
N SER A 264 8.84 41.98 22.67
CA SER A 264 9.97 42.40 21.84
C SER A 264 10.18 43.91 21.88
N THR A 265 9.09 44.69 21.94
CA THR A 265 9.15 46.15 21.96
C THR A 265 9.63 46.64 23.33
N GLU A 266 9.05 46.12 24.42
CA GLU A 266 9.43 46.52 25.78
C GLU A 266 10.85 46.10 26.17
N PHE A 267 11.32 44.93 25.71
CA PHE A 267 12.68 44.47 25.96
C PHE A 267 13.72 45.32 25.20
N ASN A 268 13.45 45.62 23.92
CA ASN A 268 14.35 46.48 23.14
C ASN A 268 14.41 47.89 23.71
N ASP A 269 13.29 48.48 24.08
CA ASP A 269 13.25 49.82 24.67
C ASP A 269 13.95 49.85 26.04
N GLY A 270 13.70 48.86 26.90
CA GLY A 270 14.36 48.73 28.20
C GLY A 270 15.88 48.55 28.10
N ALA A 271 16.33 47.71 27.16
CA ALA A 271 17.75 47.45 26.92
C ALA A 271 18.45 48.66 26.29
N LEU A 272 17.84 49.33 25.32
CA LEU A 272 18.41 50.51 24.67
C LEU A 272 18.49 51.71 25.63
N ILE A 273 17.45 51.94 26.45
CA ILE A 273 17.46 53.00 27.46
C ILE A 273 18.49 52.69 28.56
N GLY A 274 18.60 51.43 28.98
CA GLY A 274 19.62 50.99 29.94
C GLY A 274 21.04 51.19 29.43
N LEU A 275 21.30 50.79 28.18
CA LEU A 275 22.59 50.99 27.51
C LEU A 275 22.93 52.46 27.33
N SER A 276 21.97 53.31 26.95
CA SER A 276 22.16 54.76 26.86
C SER A 276 22.60 55.34 28.20
N LYS A 277 21.93 54.99 29.31
CA LYS A 277 22.25 55.52 30.63
C LYS A 277 23.57 55.01 31.19
N LEU A 278 23.96 53.77 30.87
CA LEU A 278 25.28 53.24 31.20
C LEU A 278 26.37 53.97 30.42
N ASN A 279 26.12 54.28 29.14
CA ASN A 279 27.04 55.05 28.31
C ASN A 279 27.18 56.50 28.81
N ASP A 280 26.08 57.14 29.21
CA ASP A 280 26.08 58.47 29.82
C ASP A 280 26.88 58.46 31.14
N SER A 281 26.70 57.42 31.96
CA SER A 281 27.46 57.24 33.21
C SER A 281 28.95 57.03 32.94
N LEU A 282 29.33 56.26 31.92
CA LEU A 282 30.73 56.08 31.52
C LEU A 282 31.36 57.38 31.02
N SER A 283 30.58 58.23 30.33
CA SER A 283 31.01 59.56 29.89
C SER A 283 31.24 60.52 31.08
N GLU A 284 30.35 60.50 32.08
CA GLU A 284 30.51 61.24 33.33
C GLU A 284 31.72 60.75 34.14
N MET A 285 31.96 59.43 34.18
CA MET A 285 33.13 58.82 34.82
C MET A 285 34.44 59.31 34.19
N ASN A 286 34.47 59.38 32.85
CA ASN A 286 35.62 59.90 32.10
C ASN A 286 35.90 61.39 32.44
N SER A 287 34.85 62.17 32.71
CA SER A 287 34.98 63.55 33.17
C SER A 287 35.44 63.65 34.63
N ALA A 288 35.06 62.72 35.50
CA ALA A 288 35.49 62.64 36.89
C ALA A 288 36.95 62.19 37.06
N ILE A 289 37.48 61.37 36.13
CA ILE A 289 38.89 60.93 36.09
C ILE A 289 39.85 62.14 36.02
N ASN A 290 39.45 63.22 35.36
CA ASN A 290 40.21 64.48 35.32
C ASN A 290 40.29 65.19 36.69
N GLY A 291 39.50 64.80 37.69
CA GLY A 291 39.43 65.39 39.03
C GLY A 291 40.14 64.60 40.14
N GLY A 292 40.80 63.49 39.82
CA GLY A 292 41.57 62.64 40.74
C GLY A 292 40.86 61.33 41.15
N PHE A 293 41.63 60.24 41.25
CA PHE A 293 41.17 58.85 41.42
C PHE A 293 40.24 58.61 42.62
N GLU A 294 40.45 59.31 43.74
CA GLU A 294 39.64 59.14 44.97
C GLU A 294 38.18 59.62 44.82
N LYS A 295 37.94 60.58 43.91
CA LYS A 295 36.59 61.05 43.57
C LYS A 295 35.89 60.11 42.60
N VAL A 296 36.66 59.44 41.74
CA VAL A 296 36.13 58.44 40.79
C VAL A 296 35.62 57.22 41.54
N GLU A 297 36.36 56.73 42.53
CA GLU A 297 35.94 55.58 43.35
C GLU A 297 34.64 55.86 44.11
N LYS A 298 34.54 57.01 44.80
CA LYS A 298 33.29 57.42 45.47
C LYS A 298 32.13 57.65 44.50
N TRP A 299 32.40 58.18 43.31
CA TRP A 299 31.39 58.40 42.29
C TRP A 299 30.89 57.07 41.71
N ILE A 300 31.79 56.12 41.43
CA ILE A 300 31.44 54.76 41.01
C ILE A 300 30.55 54.11 42.07
N ASP A 301 30.96 54.11 43.34
CA ASP A 301 30.20 53.45 44.40
C ASP A 301 28.80 54.04 44.59
N LEU A 302 28.62 55.36 44.48
CA LEU A 302 27.31 56.00 44.63
C LEU A 302 26.47 55.89 43.35
N LYS A 303 27.01 56.31 42.21
CA LYS A 303 26.23 56.40 40.97
C LYS A 303 26.02 55.05 40.31
N PHE A 304 27.01 54.17 40.33
CA PHE A 304 26.82 52.83 39.80
C PHE A 304 25.80 52.07 40.63
N LYS A 305 25.85 52.18 41.97
CA LYS A 305 24.88 51.51 42.86
C LYS A 305 23.46 52.09 42.75
N GLU A 306 23.31 53.41 42.67
CA GLU A 306 22.01 54.05 42.37
C GLU A 306 21.44 53.56 41.04
N ARG A 307 22.27 53.49 39.99
CA ARG A 307 21.84 53.01 38.67
C ARG A 307 21.50 51.52 38.66
N LEU A 308 22.22 50.73 39.45
CA LEU A 308 22.00 49.28 39.53
C LEU A 308 20.69 48.97 40.28
N GLU A 309 20.35 49.75 41.31
CA GLU A 309 19.05 49.62 41.97
C GLU A 309 17.89 50.17 41.12
N GLU A 310 18.07 51.29 40.42
CA GLU A 310 17.08 51.75 39.43
C GLU A 310 16.82 50.70 38.33
N TYR A 311 17.87 50.01 37.90
CA TYR A 311 17.76 48.92 36.93
C TYR A 311 17.02 47.72 37.53
N LYS A 312 17.36 47.33 38.76
CA LYS A 312 16.74 46.21 39.45
C LYS A 312 15.24 46.43 39.70
N GLU A 313 14.84 47.59 40.21
CA GLU A 313 13.41 47.91 40.43
C GLU A 313 12.61 47.84 39.12
N LYS A 314 13.21 48.30 38.01
CA LYS A 314 12.56 48.19 36.69
C LYS A 314 12.42 46.75 36.25
N VAL A 315 13.48 45.95 36.37
CA VAL A 315 13.43 44.52 36.03
C VAL A 315 12.40 43.79 36.89
N GLU A 316 12.32 44.08 38.19
CA GLU A 316 11.30 43.51 39.07
C GLU A 316 9.87 43.94 38.68
N GLY A 317 9.68 45.20 38.29
CA GLY A 317 8.42 45.69 37.73
C GLY A 317 8.03 44.98 36.42
N TYR A 318 8.99 44.73 35.53
CA TYR A 318 8.78 43.95 34.31
C TYR A 318 8.41 42.49 34.60
N VAL A 319 9.09 41.86 35.54
CA VAL A 319 8.79 40.47 35.95
C VAL A 319 7.39 40.37 36.56
N ARG A 320 6.96 41.39 37.33
CA ARG A 320 5.61 41.42 37.93
C ARG A 320 4.51 41.57 36.88
N LYS A 321 4.65 42.50 35.94
CA LYS A 321 3.73 42.62 34.80
C LYS A 321 3.65 41.34 33.97
N ARG A 322 4.78 40.63 33.82
CA ARG A 322 4.83 39.34 33.11
C ARG A 322 4.06 38.24 33.86
N LEU A 323 4.11 38.22 35.19
CA LEU A 323 3.32 37.30 36.00
C LEU A 323 1.82 37.57 35.84
N GLU A 324 1.42 38.84 35.86
CA GLU A 324 0.02 39.25 35.63
C GLU A 324 -0.48 38.85 34.23
N GLY A 325 0.31 39.11 33.17
CA GLY A 325 -0.01 38.69 31.81
C GLY A 325 -0.08 37.16 31.63
N GLN A 326 0.70 36.39 32.39
CA GLN A 326 0.60 34.92 32.39
C GLN A 326 -0.67 34.41 33.06
N GLU A 327 -1.17 35.08 34.10
CA GLU A 327 -2.47 34.73 34.70
C GLU A 327 -3.63 35.04 33.75
N GLU A 328 -3.57 36.17 33.03
CA GLU A 328 -4.56 36.52 32.00
C GLU A 328 -4.54 35.52 30.83
N LEU A 329 -3.35 35.15 30.34
CA LEU A 329 -3.20 34.14 29.29
C LEU A 329 -3.77 32.78 29.72
N LYS A 330 -3.57 32.40 30.98
CA LYS A 330 -4.14 31.17 31.56
C LYS A 330 -5.67 31.21 31.60
N SER A 331 -6.25 32.34 32.01
CA SER A 331 -7.70 32.54 32.02
C SER A 331 -8.29 32.43 30.60
N ASN A 332 -7.69 33.13 29.64
CA ASN A 332 -8.13 33.12 28.24
C ASN A 332 -7.99 31.73 27.61
N THR A 333 -6.95 30.97 27.98
CA THR A 333 -6.78 29.59 27.52
C THR A 333 -7.85 28.66 28.09
N GLN A 334 -8.27 28.87 29.34
CA GLN A 334 -9.36 28.10 29.95
C GLN A 334 -10.70 28.39 29.26
N GLU A 335 -11.01 29.65 28.99
CA GLU A 335 -12.24 30.05 28.28
C GLU A 335 -12.29 29.46 26.86
N ILE A 336 -11.19 29.54 26.11
CA ILE A 336 -11.07 28.91 24.78
C ILE A 336 -11.27 27.38 24.88
N SER A 337 -10.72 26.74 25.92
CA SER A 337 -10.89 25.31 26.12
C SER A 337 -12.35 24.93 26.39
N GLU A 338 -13.12 25.75 27.10
CA GLU A 338 -14.53 25.51 27.36
C GLU A 338 -15.38 25.71 26.11
N ILE A 339 -15.13 26.77 25.33
CA ILE A 339 -15.80 27.03 24.05
C ILE A 339 -15.57 25.88 23.07
N LEU A 340 -14.32 25.39 22.96
CA LEU A 340 -14.02 24.26 22.08
C LEU A 340 -14.71 22.98 22.52
N LYS A 341 -14.79 22.72 23.84
CA LYS A 341 -15.52 21.56 24.35
C LYS A 341 -17.00 21.63 24.00
N SER A 342 -17.64 22.80 24.13
CA SER A 342 -19.06 22.95 23.79
C SER A 342 -19.31 22.80 22.29
N GLU A 343 -18.50 23.47 21.44
CA GLU A 343 -18.69 23.42 19.99
C GLU A 343 -18.45 22.00 19.43
N ILE A 344 -17.42 21.29 19.91
CA ILE A 344 -17.15 19.92 19.49
C ILE A 344 -18.28 18.99 19.93
N SER A 345 -18.78 19.13 21.16
CA SER A 345 -19.88 18.28 21.67
C SER A 345 -21.16 18.46 20.86
N GLU A 346 -21.56 19.71 20.60
CA GLU A 346 -22.76 20.02 19.84
C GLU A 346 -22.68 19.49 18.40
N TYR A 347 -21.50 19.61 17.79
CA TYR A 347 -21.25 19.10 16.45
C TYR A 347 -21.31 17.57 16.37
N LEU A 348 -20.69 16.89 17.33
CA LEU A 348 -20.69 15.42 17.42
C LEU A 348 -22.12 14.89 17.62
N ASP A 349 -22.89 15.49 18.52
CA ASP A 349 -24.27 15.07 18.78
C ASP A 349 -25.16 15.21 17.53
N GLN A 350 -25.01 16.32 16.80
CA GLN A 350 -25.74 16.54 15.56
C GLN A 350 -25.36 15.52 14.48
N SER A 351 -24.06 15.28 14.29
CA SER A 351 -23.57 14.32 13.30
C SER A 351 -24.03 12.89 13.61
N ILE A 352 -23.92 12.47 14.88
CA ILE A 352 -24.38 11.14 15.31
C ILE A 352 -25.88 10.98 15.07
N SER A 353 -26.68 12.00 15.39
CA SER A 353 -28.13 12.01 15.14
C SER A 353 -28.44 11.83 13.65
N ASP A 354 -27.77 12.58 12.77
CA ASP A 354 -28.07 12.57 11.35
C ASP A 354 -27.61 11.29 10.66
N THR A 355 -26.44 10.78 11.02
CA THR A 355 -25.97 9.45 10.58
C THR A 355 -26.91 8.35 11.07
N SER A 356 -27.38 8.41 12.32
CA SER A 356 -28.34 7.43 12.86
C SER A 356 -29.65 7.42 12.08
N LYS A 357 -30.19 8.60 11.73
CA LYS A 357 -31.39 8.71 10.89
C LYS A 357 -31.17 8.13 9.50
N SER A 358 -30.03 8.42 8.88
CA SER A 358 -29.68 7.88 7.56
C SER A 358 -29.60 6.35 7.56
N ILE A 359 -28.89 5.77 8.54
CA ILE A 359 -28.80 4.31 8.72
C ILE A 359 -30.20 3.70 8.90
N LYS A 360 -31.05 4.31 9.73
CA LYS A 360 -32.41 3.83 9.96
C LYS A 360 -33.25 3.83 8.68
N ASN A 361 -33.12 4.86 7.85
CA ASN A 361 -33.84 4.93 6.57
C ASN A 361 -33.36 3.85 5.59
N ASN A 362 -32.05 3.65 5.47
CA ASN A 362 -31.47 2.62 4.60
C ASN A 362 -31.85 1.20 5.03
N LEU A 363 -31.90 0.95 6.36
CA LEU A 363 -32.37 -0.32 6.90
C LEU A 363 -33.84 -0.57 6.57
N ASN A 364 -34.70 0.44 6.70
CA ASN A 364 -36.12 0.32 6.34
C ASN A 364 -36.30 0.03 4.84
N GLU A 365 -35.53 0.69 3.97
CA GLU A 365 -35.58 0.42 2.52
C GLU A 365 -35.12 -1.01 2.20
N SER A 366 -34.04 -1.46 2.83
CA SER A 366 -33.54 -2.84 2.68
C SER A 366 -34.57 -3.87 3.16
N MET A 367 -35.26 -3.58 4.26
CA MET A 367 -36.30 -4.44 4.80
C MET A 367 -37.51 -4.54 3.86
N ASN A 368 -37.89 -3.44 3.21
CA ASN A 368 -38.94 -3.44 2.18
C ASN A 368 -38.53 -4.27 0.96
N LYS A 369 -37.30 -4.13 0.46
CA LYS A 369 -36.78 -4.95 -0.65
C LYS A 369 -36.75 -6.44 -0.31
N LEU A 370 -36.39 -6.80 0.92
CA LEU A 370 -36.44 -8.19 1.39
C LEU A 370 -37.88 -8.73 1.41
N TYR A 371 -38.85 -7.90 1.80
CA TYR A 371 -40.26 -8.29 1.76
C TYR A 371 -40.76 -8.54 0.33
N GLU A 372 -40.36 -7.69 -0.63
CA GLU A 372 -40.68 -7.89 -2.05
C GLU A 372 -40.04 -9.17 -2.62
N LEU A 373 -38.78 -9.44 -2.28
CA LEU A 373 -38.09 -10.67 -2.68
C LEU A 373 -38.76 -11.92 -2.10
N SER A 374 -39.19 -11.87 -0.83
CA SER A 374 -39.92 -12.98 -0.20
C SER A 374 -41.26 -13.25 -0.90
N LYS A 375 -41.95 -12.20 -1.35
CA LYS A 375 -43.18 -12.36 -2.12
C LYS A 375 -42.91 -13.00 -3.48
N LEU A 376 -41.86 -12.54 -4.17
CA LEU A 376 -41.45 -13.11 -5.45
C LEU A 376 -41.05 -14.59 -5.35
N ASP A 377 -40.34 -14.99 -4.27
CA ASP A 377 -40.00 -16.39 -3.99
C ASP A 377 -41.26 -17.25 -3.84
N THR A 378 -42.28 -16.74 -3.14
CA THR A 378 -43.56 -17.42 -2.96
C THR A 378 -44.28 -17.62 -4.29
N ASP A 379 -44.40 -16.56 -5.10
CA ASP A 379 -45.03 -16.62 -6.43
C ASP A 379 -44.26 -17.59 -7.36
N THR A 380 -42.93 -17.65 -7.23
CA THR A 380 -42.09 -18.55 -8.03
C THR A 380 -42.30 -20.01 -7.63
N LYS A 381 -42.40 -20.29 -6.32
CA LYS A 381 -42.72 -21.64 -5.82
C LYS A 381 -44.07 -22.12 -6.33
N GLU A 382 -45.09 -21.27 -6.28
CA GLU A 382 -46.43 -21.60 -6.81
C GLU A 382 -46.39 -21.93 -8.30
N LYS A 383 -45.63 -21.16 -9.10
CA LYS A 383 -45.44 -21.45 -10.52
C LYS A 383 -44.72 -22.78 -10.76
N ILE A 384 -43.68 -23.08 -9.97
CA ILE A 384 -42.97 -24.36 -10.05
C ILE A 384 -43.91 -25.53 -9.75
N GLU A 385 -44.74 -25.42 -8.71
CA GLU A 385 -45.72 -26.46 -8.36
C GLU A 385 -46.76 -26.67 -9.46
N ASN A 386 -47.29 -25.58 -10.04
CA ASN A 386 -48.21 -25.65 -11.17
C ASN A 386 -47.56 -26.30 -12.41
N SER A 387 -46.30 -25.95 -12.72
CA SER A 387 -45.57 -26.59 -13.81
C SER A 387 -45.29 -28.07 -13.54
N ALA A 388 -44.97 -28.45 -12.31
CA ALA A 388 -44.77 -29.86 -11.94
C ALA A 388 -46.06 -30.67 -12.14
N ASN A 389 -47.22 -30.11 -11.76
CA ASN A 389 -48.52 -30.73 -11.98
C ASN A 389 -48.85 -30.88 -13.48
N GLN A 390 -48.52 -29.88 -14.30
CA GLN A 390 -48.68 -29.95 -15.76
C GLN A 390 -47.79 -31.02 -16.39
N ILE A 391 -46.52 -31.11 -15.97
CA ILE A 391 -45.59 -32.14 -16.44
C ILE A 391 -46.12 -33.53 -16.08
N SER A 392 -46.58 -33.74 -14.84
CA SER A 392 -47.18 -35.01 -14.42
C SER A 392 -48.38 -35.41 -15.28
N ASN A 393 -49.28 -34.47 -15.57
CA ASN A 393 -50.41 -34.71 -16.48
C ASN A 393 -49.96 -35.07 -17.90
N LEU A 394 -48.97 -34.38 -18.45
CA LEU A 394 -48.40 -34.71 -19.77
C LEU A 394 -47.77 -36.10 -19.79
N THR A 395 -47.04 -36.47 -18.73
CA THR A 395 -46.46 -37.82 -18.59
C THR A 395 -47.55 -38.89 -18.62
N ASN A 396 -48.64 -38.70 -17.87
CA ASN A 396 -49.78 -39.64 -17.87
C ASN A 396 -50.45 -39.72 -19.26
N GLN A 397 -50.57 -38.61 -19.98
CA GLN A 397 -51.12 -38.61 -21.34
C GLN A 397 -50.23 -39.37 -22.33
N ILE A 398 -48.91 -39.20 -22.23
CA ILE A 398 -47.93 -39.91 -23.05
C ILE A 398 -48.00 -41.43 -22.77
N GLU A 399 -48.10 -41.82 -21.50
CA GLU A 399 -48.20 -43.22 -21.11
C GLU A 399 -49.48 -43.86 -21.66
N ASN A 400 -50.63 -43.19 -21.51
CA ASN A 400 -51.90 -43.66 -22.07
C ASN A 400 -51.85 -43.77 -23.60
N LEU A 401 -51.29 -42.76 -24.30
CA LEU A 401 -51.12 -42.82 -25.74
C LEU A 401 -50.22 -43.98 -26.16
N SER A 402 -49.14 -44.25 -25.42
CA SER A 402 -48.24 -45.36 -25.67
C SER A 402 -48.96 -46.70 -25.54
N ILE A 403 -49.76 -46.87 -24.49
CA ILE A 403 -50.60 -48.06 -24.27
C ILE A 403 -51.59 -48.23 -25.42
N ASP A 404 -52.27 -47.17 -25.85
CA ASP A 404 -53.25 -47.22 -26.92
C ASP A 404 -52.60 -47.50 -28.29
N MET A 405 -51.42 -46.97 -28.56
CA MET A 405 -50.62 -47.31 -29.74
C MET A 405 -50.23 -48.80 -29.74
N LEU A 406 -49.76 -49.34 -28.61
CA LEU A 406 -49.42 -50.76 -28.50
C LEU A 406 -50.64 -51.65 -28.74
N LYS A 407 -51.80 -51.30 -28.20
CA LYS A 407 -53.07 -51.99 -28.48
C LYS A 407 -53.44 -51.93 -29.95
N GLY A 408 -53.32 -50.74 -30.57
CA GLY A 408 -53.62 -50.54 -31.99
C GLY A 408 -52.71 -51.39 -32.90
N ILE A 409 -51.40 -51.41 -32.62
CA ILE A 409 -50.44 -52.26 -33.34
C ILE A 409 -50.81 -53.73 -33.17
N SER A 410 -51.10 -54.18 -31.95
CA SER A 410 -51.50 -55.58 -31.69
C SER A 410 -52.78 -55.96 -32.42
N ALA A 411 -53.77 -55.06 -32.46
CA ALA A 411 -55.04 -55.28 -33.13
C ALA A 411 -54.91 -55.38 -34.67
N ILE A 412 -53.88 -54.75 -35.25
CA ILE A 412 -53.57 -54.86 -36.69
C ILE A 412 -52.72 -56.10 -36.98
N ASN A 413 -51.75 -56.39 -36.13
CA ASN A 413 -50.77 -57.45 -36.37
C ASN A 413 -51.41 -58.84 -36.25
N HIS A 414 -52.32 -59.05 -35.29
CA HIS A 414 -52.92 -60.37 -35.06
C HIS A 414 -53.81 -60.86 -36.22
N PRO A 415 -54.71 -60.04 -36.82
CA PRO A 415 -55.44 -60.43 -38.02
C PRO A 415 -54.53 -60.62 -39.24
N PHE A 416 -53.46 -59.83 -39.36
CA PHE A 416 -52.48 -59.97 -40.44
C PHE A 416 -51.75 -61.31 -40.36
N GLU A 417 -51.25 -61.70 -39.19
CA GLU A 417 -50.61 -62.99 -38.93
C GLU A 417 -51.56 -64.16 -39.21
N ILE A 418 -52.82 -64.07 -38.75
CA ILE A 418 -53.84 -65.07 -39.04
C ILE A 418 -54.08 -65.18 -40.55
N ASN A 419 -54.20 -64.05 -41.26
CA ASN A 419 -54.45 -64.04 -42.70
C ASN A 419 -53.27 -64.63 -43.49
N ILE A 420 -52.01 -64.29 -43.13
CA ILE A 420 -50.83 -64.93 -43.72
C ILE A 420 -50.85 -66.43 -43.48
N THR A 421 -51.07 -66.86 -42.23
CA THR A 421 -51.08 -68.29 -41.87
C THR A 421 -52.15 -69.04 -42.65
N THR A 422 -53.37 -68.49 -42.71
CA THR A 422 -54.50 -69.08 -43.44
C THR A 422 -54.20 -69.19 -44.93
N ASN A 423 -53.61 -68.16 -45.54
CA ASN A 423 -53.23 -68.21 -46.96
C ASN A 423 -52.12 -69.22 -47.21
N LEU A 424 -51.16 -69.36 -46.28
CA LEU A 424 -50.09 -70.34 -46.38
C LEU A 424 -50.65 -71.77 -46.30
N ASP A 425 -51.56 -72.02 -45.36
CA ASP A 425 -52.25 -73.30 -45.20
C ASP A 425 -53.11 -73.66 -46.42
N ASN A 426 -53.77 -72.67 -47.02
CA ASN A 426 -54.51 -72.85 -48.27
C ASN A 426 -53.58 -73.24 -49.43
N VAL A 427 -52.43 -72.57 -49.58
CA VAL A 427 -51.43 -72.92 -50.61
C VAL A 427 -50.86 -74.32 -50.38
N ILE A 428 -50.59 -74.70 -49.13
CA ILE A 428 -50.15 -76.06 -48.77
C ILE A 428 -51.22 -77.08 -49.20
N SER A 429 -52.49 -76.82 -48.90
CA SER A 429 -53.61 -77.70 -49.26
C SER A 429 -53.77 -77.83 -50.79
N GLU A 430 -53.61 -76.73 -51.54
CA GLU A 430 -53.62 -76.75 -53.01
C GLU A 430 -52.45 -77.58 -53.58
N LEU A 431 -51.26 -77.51 -52.96
CA LEU A 431 -50.10 -78.32 -53.35
C LEU A 431 -50.28 -79.80 -53.03
N GLU A 432 -51.00 -80.16 -51.97
CA GLU A 432 -51.31 -81.57 -51.65
C GLU A 432 -52.16 -82.24 -52.74
N ILE A 433 -53.10 -81.50 -53.35
CA ILE A 433 -53.90 -82.01 -54.48
C ILE A 433 -52.99 -82.37 -55.66
N PHE A 434 -51.98 -81.55 -55.95
CA PHE A 434 -51.00 -81.87 -56.99
C PHE A 434 -50.16 -83.09 -56.65
N ASN A 435 -49.87 -83.33 -55.37
CA ASN A 435 -49.14 -84.52 -54.93
C ASN A 435 -49.94 -85.81 -55.21
N ASP A 436 -51.25 -85.79 -54.96
CA ASP A 436 -52.14 -86.92 -55.27
C ASP A 436 -52.25 -87.17 -56.78
N ASP A 437 -52.34 -86.10 -57.59
CA ASP A 437 -52.31 -86.19 -59.05
C ASP A 437 -50.97 -86.76 -59.56
N PHE A 438 -49.85 -86.41 -58.92
CA PHE A 438 -48.53 -86.98 -59.23
C PHE A 438 -48.47 -88.48 -58.90
N VAL A 439 -49.07 -88.91 -57.79
CA VAL A 439 -49.17 -90.33 -57.42
C VAL A 439 -50.04 -91.12 -58.42
N GLU A 440 -51.14 -90.52 -58.88
CA GLU A 440 -51.97 -91.09 -59.96
C GLU A 440 -51.19 -91.20 -61.28
N LEU A 441 -50.45 -90.15 -61.66
CA LEU A 441 -49.59 -90.15 -62.84
C LEU A 441 -48.51 -91.24 -62.73
N GLU A 442 -47.90 -91.40 -61.56
CA GLU A 442 -46.89 -92.43 -61.31
C GLU A 442 -47.50 -93.84 -61.46
N LYS A 443 -48.70 -94.08 -60.91
CA LYS A 443 -49.45 -95.33 -61.12
C LYS A 443 -49.84 -95.56 -62.58
N LEU A 444 -50.18 -94.49 -63.32
CA LEU A 444 -50.47 -94.57 -64.75
C LEU A 444 -49.21 -94.98 -65.54
N ILE A 445 -48.07 -94.36 -65.21
CA ILE A 445 -46.76 -94.70 -65.79
C ILE A 445 -46.41 -96.16 -65.49
N GLU A 446 -46.59 -96.64 -64.25
CA GLU A 446 -46.39 -98.04 -63.90
C GLU A 446 -47.31 -99.00 -64.69
N ARG A 447 -48.59 -98.64 -64.85
CA ARG A 447 -49.54 -99.42 -65.66
C ARG A 447 -49.11 -99.49 -67.12
N LEU A 448 -48.72 -98.36 -67.71
CA LEU A 448 -48.21 -98.32 -69.08
C LEU A 448 -46.93 -99.16 -69.22
N GLN A 449 -46.02 -99.10 -68.25
CA GLN A 449 -44.83 -99.94 -68.21
C GLN A 449 -45.15 -101.44 -68.16
N LYS A 450 -46.23 -101.85 -67.47
CA LYS A 450 -46.69 -103.25 -67.43
C LYS A 450 -47.38 -103.72 -68.71
N ILE A 451 -48.02 -102.82 -69.46
CA ILE A 451 -48.73 -103.13 -70.71
C ILE A 451 -47.77 -103.23 -71.92
N ILE A 452 -46.64 -102.51 -71.90
CA ILE A 452 -45.63 -102.57 -72.98
C ILE A 452 -45.10 -103.99 -73.25
N PRO A 453 -44.80 -104.83 -72.24
CA PRO A 453 -44.45 -106.24 -72.43
C PRO A 453 -45.54 -107.07 -73.12
N ASP A 454 -46.82 -106.83 -72.81
CA ASP A 454 -47.94 -107.59 -73.37
C ASP A 454 -48.18 -107.26 -74.84
N PHE A 455 -47.96 -106.01 -75.26
CA PHE A 455 -47.96 -105.64 -76.69
C PHE A 455 -46.76 -106.23 -77.46
N ARG A 456 -45.64 -106.56 -76.80
CA ARG A 456 -44.52 -107.25 -77.45
C ARG A 456 -44.80 -108.72 -77.75
N ASN A 457 -45.82 -109.34 -77.16
CA ASN A 457 -46.13 -110.76 -77.32
C ASN A 457 -47.29 -111.11 -78.27
N ILE A 458 -47.93 -110.13 -78.95
CA ILE A 458 -49.05 -110.38 -79.91
C ILE A 458 -48.54 -110.53 -81.37
N LYS A 459 -47.31 -111.01 -81.56
CA LYS A 459 -46.86 -111.59 -82.84
C LYS A 459 -46.25 -112.97 -82.60
N LYS A 460 -47.09 -113.99 -82.64
CA LYS A 460 -46.83 -115.26 -83.32
C LYS A 460 -48.13 -115.98 -83.64
#